data_AF-A0A2V8U5N8-F1
#
_entry.id   AF-A0A2V8U5N8-F1
#
_cell.length_a   1.000
_cell.length_b   1.000
_cell.length_c   1.000
_cell.angle_alpha   90.00
_cell.angle_beta   90.00
_cell.angle_gamma   90.00
#
_symmetry.space_group_name_H-M   'P 1'
#
loop_
_entity.id
_entity.type
_entity.pdbx_description
1 polymer ?
#
loop_
_entity_poly.entity_id
_entity_poly.type
_entity_poly.pdbx_seq_one_letter_code
_entity_poly.pdbx_strand_id
1 'polypeptide(L)'
;MSDQPRTLLIRALESDDFAAIEALLDDHPGLLNAPNVRPAVTAARSIATAERLLSMGADVEAVSNWWAPGMYTRRVVAEVGRFLVEHGAKLTPHTAAGLGLTDHLAEMLNADPSLIDAKGGDGCTPLHFSRDVVTARLLIERGARVDARDEDHESTPAQWLIGEAPEVARFLLEHGAASDIFLAAALGDRGLAEKLIDANPGCLAHRIGRLPEFPPIGHNGRGGTIYQWTLAFNSYAHQIALLKGHEALFVFLYEKSDTPTRLLVSCVLGRRREAEEIAALNSGLVASLPAADHELVARYCWETNTNFAAVKLMLDIGFPVAHPEKSHGYSPLHNAAWAGSADLVDLLIERGHPVDLVDPTYKATALGFAIYDCTVEKRHPEGDFGHVAKSLMEAGSPWDALEYPTGDERIDEVLRPRLPLRVEGAALLGDEAAVARLLGASPASSELTKALAGAAKGGHTELCRRLLARGAPVNDATGPNQITPLMYAACSTSPDTVALLLKHGADIEAKNVYGSTALFMAVANGAGLETVDLLLRSGAGAQIETPNEFGYTPVRVAHERGREEIVRLLREFQRTKLDESPA
;
A
#
# COMPACT_ATOMS: atom_id res chain seq x y z
N MET A 1 -16.84 -11.02 11.26
CA MET A 1 -15.39 -10.84 10.96
C MET A 1 -14.78 -12.22 10.85
N SER A 2 -14.67 -12.77 9.63
CA SER A 2 -13.88 -13.97 9.39
C SER A 2 -12.47 -13.52 9.03
N ASP A 3 -11.46 -13.89 9.82
CA ASP A 3 -10.08 -13.78 9.38
C ASP A 3 -9.95 -14.46 8.00
N GLN A 4 -9.21 -13.83 7.09
CA GLN A 4 -8.98 -14.44 5.77
C GLN A 4 -8.34 -15.83 5.96
N PRO A 5 -8.74 -16.86 5.18
CA PRO A 5 -8.27 -18.23 5.34
C PRO A 5 -6.73 -18.37 5.42
N ARG A 6 -6.01 -17.51 4.70
CA ARG A 6 -4.54 -17.44 4.74
C ARG A 6 -3.99 -17.06 6.12
N THR A 7 -4.58 -16.07 6.78
CA THR A 7 -4.16 -15.63 8.12
C THR A 7 -4.37 -16.76 9.13
N LEU A 8 -5.49 -17.47 9.00
CA LEU A 8 -5.77 -18.65 9.81
C LEU A 8 -4.74 -19.75 9.57
N LEU A 9 -4.36 -20.02 8.32
CA LEU A 9 -3.36 -21.03 7.98
C LEU A 9 -1.99 -20.65 8.56
N ILE A 10 -1.55 -19.40 8.43
CA ILE A 10 -0.28 -18.94 9.01
C ILE A 10 -0.28 -19.13 10.53
N ARG A 11 -1.36 -18.75 11.23
CA ARG A 11 -1.47 -18.95 12.67
C ARG A 11 -1.42 -20.44 13.06
N ALA A 12 -2.12 -21.28 12.31
CA ALA A 12 -2.12 -22.73 12.54
C ALA A 12 -0.70 -23.33 12.33
N LEU A 13 0.03 -22.88 11.30
CA LEU A 13 1.43 -23.23 11.07
C LEU A 13 2.35 -22.74 12.20
N GLU A 14 2.14 -21.52 12.69
CA GLU A 14 2.90 -20.95 13.80
C GLU A 14 2.65 -21.67 15.13
N SER A 15 1.45 -22.20 15.35
CA SER A 15 1.10 -22.99 16.55
C SER A 15 1.32 -24.50 16.38
N ASP A 16 1.79 -24.96 15.23
CA ASP A 16 1.93 -26.38 14.88
C ASP A 16 0.61 -27.17 15.05
N ASP A 17 -0.54 -26.51 14.84
CA ASP A 17 -1.87 -27.13 14.95
C ASP A 17 -2.23 -27.82 13.64
N PHE A 18 -1.82 -29.08 13.53
CA PHE A 18 -1.97 -29.85 12.32
C PHE A 18 -3.43 -30.11 11.94
N ALA A 19 -4.32 -30.31 12.91
CA ALA A 19 -5.73 -30.52 12.62
C ALA A 19 -6.36 -29.28 11.98
N ALA A 20 -5.98 -28.09 12.45
CA ALA A 20 -6.39 -26.84 11.84
C ALA A 20 -5.75 -26.62 10.46
N ILE A 21 -4.47 -26.96 10.28
CA ILE A 21 -3.78 -26.88 8.98
C ILE A 21 -4.47 -27.77 7.94
N GLU A 22 -4.74 -29.03 8.26
CA GLU A 22 -5.42 -29.97 7.37
C GLU A 22 -6.81 -29.46 7.00
N ALA A 23 -7.63 -29.10 8.00
CA ALA A 23 -8.98 -28.59 7.73
C ALA A 23 -8.97 -27.36 6.81
N LEU A 24 -8.03 -26.43 7.02
CA LEU A 24 -7.90 -25.23 6.19
C LEU A 24 -7.42 -25.54 4.78
N LEU A 25 -6.51 -26.50 4.61
CA LEU A 25 -6.00 -26.90 3.29
C LEU A 25 -7.00 -27.78 2.54
N ASP A 26 -7.84 -28.54 3.23
CA ASP A 26 -8.96 -29.26 2.63
C ASP A 26 -10.02 -28.29 2.07
N ASP A 27 -10.38 -27.26 2.85
CA ASP A 27 -11.33 -26.23 2.43
C ASP A 27 -10.74 -25.27 1.39
N HIS A 28 -9.42 -25.05 1.42
CA HIS A 28 -8.72 -24.08 0.57
C HIS A 28 -7.38 -24.63 0.04
N PRO A 29 -7.39 -25.65 -0.84
CA PRO A 29 -6.18 -26.34 -1.30
C PRO A 29 -5.19 -25.44 -2.04
N GLY A 30 -5.68 -24.36 -2.67
CA GLY A 30 -4.84 -23.37 -3.33
C GLY A 30 -3.89 -22.61 -2.40
N LEU A 31 -4.10 -22.67 -1.07
CA LEU A 31 -3.22 -22.02 -0.10
C LEU A 31 -1.88 -22.74 0.08
N LEU A 32 -1.79 -24.04 -0.23
CA LEU A 32 -0.58 -24.83 -0.02
C LEU A 32 0.62 -24.27 -0.81
N ASN A 33 0.38 -23.95 -2.09
CA ASN A 33 1.37 -23.49 -3.07
C ASN A 33 0.95 -22.16 -3.71
N ALA A 34 0.30 -21.28 -2.95
CA ALA A 34 -0.19 -20.01 -3.49
C ALA A 34 0.95 -19.21 -4.16
N PRO A 35 0.75 -18.68 -5.39
CA PRO A 35 1.78 -17.93 -6.11
C PRO A 35 2.00 -16.54 -5.47
N ASN A 36 3.23 -16.03 -5.54
CA ASN A 36 3.67 -14.73 -4.99
C ASN A 36 3.53 -14.59 -3.46
N VAL A 37 3.53 -15.72 -2.74
CA VAL A 37 3.47 -15.74 -1.28
C VAL A 37 4.48 -16.73 -0.71
N ARG A 38 4.84 -16.54 0.57
CA ARG A 38 5.69 -17.47 1.32
C ARG A 38 5.08 -18.88 1.24
N PRO A 39 5.78 -19.88 0.67
CA PRO A 39 5.27 -21.24 0.60
C PRO A 39 4.98 -21.77 2.00
N ALA A 40 3.84 -22.45 2.18
CA ALA A 40 3.37 -22.90 3.50
C ALA A 40 4.42 -23.76 4.23
N VAL A 41 5.14 -24.61 3.49
CA VAL A 41 6.19 -25.48 4.02
C VAL A 41 7.33 -24.70 4.69
N THR A 42 7.65 -23.49 4.22
CA THR A 42 8.70 -22.67 4.84
C THR A 42 8.26 -22.04 6.17
N ALA A 43 6.95 -22.02 6.45
CA ALA A 43 6.39 -21.53 7.71
C ALA A 43 6.27 -22.62 8.78
N ALA A 44 6.54 -23.89 8.44
CA ALA A 44 6.56 -24.98 9.40
C ALA A 44 7.54 -24.70 10.55
N ARG A 45 7.12 -25.04 11.77
CA ARG A 45 7.90 -24.87 13.00
C ARG A 45 8.65 -26.13 13.42
N SER A 46 8.30 -27.28 12.84
CA SER A 46 8.91 -28.57 13.07
C SER A 46 9.16 -29.32 11.76
N ILE A 47 10.13 -30.25 11.78
CA ILE A 47 10.39 -31.15 10.65
C ILE A 47 9.14 -32.00 10.34
N ALA A 48 8.43 -32.47 11.37
CA ALA A 48 7.23 -33.28 11.21
C ALA A 48 6.13 -32.54 10.41
N THR A 49 5.92 -31.26 10.69
CA THR A 49 4.97 -30.44 9.92
C THR A 49 5.44 -30.19 8.50
N ALA A 50 6.74 -29.91 8.30
CA ALA A 50 7.30 -29.75 6.95
C ALA A 50 7.16 -31.04 6.11
N GLU A 51 7.47 -32.20 6.69
CA GLU A 51 7.32 -33.52 6.06
C GLU A 51 5.89 -33.78 5.63
N ARG A 52 4.92 -33.46 6.50
CA ARG A 52 3.50 -33.62 6.18
C ARG A 52 3.05 -32.68 5.05
N LEU A 53 3.45 -31.42 5.08
CA LEU A 53 3.14 -30.48 3.99
C LEU A 53 3.73 -30.94 2.66
N LEU A 54 4.96 -31.48 2.65
CA LEU A 54 5.54 -32.10 1.45
C LEU A 54 4.72 -33.31 0.99
N SER A 55 4.26 -34.17 1.92
CA SER A 55 3.40 -35.31 1.59
C SER A 55 2.03 -34.90 1.02
N MET A 56 1.54 -33.71 1.38
CA MET A 56 0.33 -33.09 0.83
C MET A 56 0.56 -32.40 -0.52
N GLY A 57 1.79 -32.40 -1.04
CA GLY A 57 2.15 -31.82 -2.34
C GLY A 57 2.65 -30.38 -2.27
N ALA A 58 3.21 -29.92 -1.14
CA ALA A 58 3.92 -28.66 -1.10
C ALA A 58 5.10 -28.66 -2.09
N ASP A 59 5.22 -27.58 -2.86
CA ASP A 59 6.19 -27.47 -3.94
C ASP A 59 7.56 -27.00 -3.41
N VAL A 60 8.54 -27.91 -3.45
CA VAL A 60 9.92 -27.63 -3.03
C VAL A 60 10.65 -26.70 -4.01
N GLU A 61 10.25 -26.64 -5.29
CA GLU A 61 10.82 -25.72 -6.26
C GLU A 61 10.34 -24.28 -6.00
N ALA A 62 9.09 -24.12 -5.56
CA ALA A 62 8.58 -22.82 -5.10
C ALA A 62 9.38 -22.28 -3.90
N VAL A 63 9.83 -23.17 -3.00
CA VAL A 63 10.75 -22.81 -1.89
C VAL A 63 12.04 -22.22 -2.43
N SER A 64 12.65 -22.89 -3.41
CA SER A 64 13.91 -22.47 -4.04
C SER A 64 13.81 -21.04 -4.60
N ASN A 65 12.74 -20.72 -5.32
CA ASN A 65 12.55 -19.40 -5.89
C ASN A 65 12.30 -18.33 -4.83
N TRP A 66 11.51 -18.66 -3.81
CA TRP A 66 11.12 -17.71 -2.77
C TRP A 66 12.30 -17.29 -1.87
N TRP A 67 13.15 -18.24 -1.47
CA TRP A 67 14.25 -17.94 -0.55
C TRP A 67 15.57 -17.61 -1.25
N ALA A 68 15.71 -17.78 -2.57
CA ALA A 68 16.98 -17.62 -3.28
C ALA A 68 17.65 -16.25 -3.08
N PRO A 69 16.91 -15.14 -2.86
CA PRO A 69 17.53 -13.86 -2.50
C PRO A 69 18.07 -13.80 -1.07
N GLY A 70 17.85 -14.82 -0.22
CA GLY A 70 18.13 -14.82 1.22
C GLY A 70 16.99 -14.24 2.07
N MET A 71 16.00 -13.60 1.45
CA MET A 71 14.90 -12.92 2.13
C MET A 71 14.11 -13.86 3.05
N TYR A 72 13.78 -13.37 4.24
CA TYR A 72 12.95 -14.04 5.25
C TYR A 72 13.43 -15.42 5.72
N THR A 73 14.61 -15.87 5.33
CA THR A 73 15.26 -17.11 5.80
C THR A 73 15.41 -17.15 7.32
N ARG A 74 15.52 -15.97 7.95
CA ARG A 74 15.48 -15.80 9.41
C ARG A 74 14.16 -16.27 10.06
N ARG A 75 13.05 -16.21 9.32
CA ARG A 75 11.72 -16.68 9.77
C ARG A 75 11.55 -18.19 9.60
N VAL A 76 12.46 -18.85 8.90
CA VAL A 76 12.51 -20.31 8.75
C VAL A 76 13.33 -20.87 9.92
N VAL A 77 12.84 -21.95 10.53
CA VAL A 77 13.61 -22.70 11.53
C VAL A 77 14.80 -23.36 10.82
N ALA A 78 16.02 -23.18 11.34
CA ALA A 78 17.24 -23.65 10.68
C ALA A 78 17.21 -25.15 10.34
N GLU A 79 16.70 -25.98 11.26
CA GLU A 79 16.54 -27.43 11.06
C GLU A 79 15.52 -27.76 9.96
N VAL A 80 14.41 -27.02 9.90
CA VAL A 80 13.42 -27.15 8.81
C VAL A 80 14.05 -26.73 7.49
N GLY A 81 14.83 -25.64 7.46
CA GLY A 81 15.54 -25.22 6.26
C GLY A 81 16.52 -26.28 5.76
N ARG A 82 17.29 -26.90 6.66
CA ARG A 82 18.18 -28.03 6.33
C ARG A 82 17.40 -29.22 5.77
N PHE A 83 16.31 -29.60 6.45
CA PHE A 83 15.43 -30.66 5.99
C PHE A 83 14.91 -30.39 4.56
N LEU A 84 14.47 -29.16 4.28
CA LEU A 84 13.99 -28.79 2.93
C LEU A 84 15.09 -28.90 1.86
N VAL A 85 16.33 -28.53 2.20
CA VAL A 85 17.48 -28.68 1.30
C VAL A 85 17.75 -30.16 1.01
N GLU A 86 17.71 -31.02 2.03
CA GLU A 86 17.86 -32.47 1.87
C GLU A 86 16.73 -33.08 1.00
N HIS A 87 15.59 -32.39 0.90
CA HIS A 87 14.43 -32.79 0.11
C HIS A 87 14.33 -32.05 -1.24
N GLY A 88 15.43 -31.44 -1.71
CA GLY A 88 15.55 -30.90 -3.06
C GLY A 88 15.49 -29.38 -3.17
N ALA A 89 15.30 -28.65 -2.07
CA ALA A 89 15.32 -27.20 -2.11
C ALA A 89 16.75 -26.68 -2.35
N LYS A 90 16.92 -25.72 -3.26
CA LYS A 90 18.23 -25.20 -3.64
C LYS A 90 18.88 -24.42 -2.51
N LEU A 91 20.09 -24.84 -2.11
CA LEU A 91 20.95 -24.10 -1.18
C LEU A 91 21.84 -23.10 -1.94
N THR A 92 21.76 -21.83 -1.57
CA THR A 92 22.53 -20.70 -2.10
C THR A 92 23.40 -20.14 -0.97
N PRO A 93 24.47 -19.34 -1.23
CA PRO A 93 25.25 -18.76 -0.14
C PRO A 93 24.40 -17.81 0.73
N HIS A 94 23.43 -17.10 0.14
CA HIS A 94 22.47 -16.24 0.86
C HIS A 94 21.58 -17.05 1.80
N THR A 95 21.02 -18.16 1.32
CA THR A 95 20.16 -19.02 2.15
C THR A 95 20.94 -19.78 3.20
N ALA A 96 22.17 -20.22 2.89
CA ALA A 96 23.06 -20.84 3.87
C ALA A 96 23.39 -19.87 5.01
N ALA A 97 23.72 -18.61 4.67
CA ALA A 97 23.93 -17.56 5.67
C ALA A 97 22.65 -17.25 6.47
N GLY A 98 21.52 -17.12 5.77
CA GLY A 98 20.18 -16.88 6.30
C GLY A 98 19.64 -17.92 7.28
N LEU A 99 20.00 -19.19 7.05
CA LEU A 99 19.62 -20.33 7.88
C LEU A 99 20.66 -20.67 8.95
N GLY A 100 21.82 -20.02 8.95
CA GLY A 100 22.93 -20.32 9.87
C GLY A 100 23.63 -21.66 9.56
N LEU A 101 23.55 -22.15 8.31
CA LEU A 101 24.20 -23.38 7.86
C LEU A 101 25.68 -23.13 7.56
N THR A 102 26.41 -22.70 8.59
CA THR A 102 27.79 -22.17 8.50
C THR A 102 28.76 -23.15 7.84
N ASP A 103 28.68 -24.45 8.14
CA ASP A 103 29.57 -25.45 7.54
C ASP A 103 29.35 -25.58 6.02
N HIS A 104 28.08 -25.62 5.59
CA HIS A 104 27.74 -25.67 4.18
C HIS A 104 28.18 -24.39 3.46
N LEU A 105 27.98 -23.23 4.09
CA LEU A 105 28.46 -21.95 3.56
C LEU A 105 29.99 -21.96 3.41
N ALA A 106 30.73 -22.48 4.39
CA ALA A 106 32.18 -22.58 4.33
C ALA A 106 32.63 -23.52 3.19
N GLU A 107 31.97 -24.66 3.00
CA GLU A 107 32.22 -25.57 1.88
C GLU A 107 31.97 -24.91 0.53
N MET A 108 30.86 -24.18 0.39
CA MET A 108 30.53 -23.42 -0.83
C MET A 108 31.61 -22.38 -1.13
N LEU A 109 32.04 -21.59 -0.13
CA LEU A 109 33.08 -20.57 -0.29
C LEU A 109 34.47 -21.15 -0.56
N ASN A 110 34.76 -22.36 -0.07
CA ASN A 110 36.00 -23.08 -0.39
C ASN A 110 36.00 -23.55 -1.85
N ALA A 111 34.84 -24.04 -2.34
CA ALA A 111 34.69 -24.49 -3.71
C ALA A 111 34.70 -23.30 -4.70
N ASP A 112 34.06 -22.20 -4.34
CA ASP A 112 33.99 -20.97 -5.15
C ASP A 112 34.07 -19.72 -4.26
N PRO A 113 35.27 -19.13 -4.10
CA PRO A 113 35.45 -17.89 -3.33
C PRO A 113 34.71 -16.68 -3.89
N SER A 114 34.29 -16.70 -5.17
CA SER A 114 33.56 -15.57 -5.78
C SER A 114 32.16 -15.38 -5.17
N LEU A 115 31.65 -16.40 -4.47
CA LEU A 115 30.35 -16.38 -3.81
C LEU A 115 30.29 -15.46 -2.57
N ILE A 116 31.44 -15.01 -2.05
CA ILE A 116 31.53 -14.25 -0.80
C ILE A 116 30.67 -12.97 -0.79
N ASP A 117 30.60 -12.30 -1.94
CA ASP A 117 29.84 -11.08 -2.18
C ASP A 117 28.83 -11.25 -3.33
N ALA A 118 28.42 -12.49 -3.62
CA ALA A 118 27.42 -12.75 -4.65
C ALA A 118 26.15 -11.93 -4.38
N LYS A 119 25.61 -11.29 -5.41
CA LYS A 119 24.39 -10.48 -5.29
C LYS A 119 23.15 -11.35 -5.49
N GLY A 120 22.20 -11.25 -4.56
CA GLY A 120 20.85 -11.81 -4.67
C GLY A 120 19.94 -10.92 -5.53
N GLY A 121 18.63 -11.19 -5.49
CA GLY A 121 17.63 -10.45 -6.28
C GLY A 121 17.65 -8.93 -6.03
N ASP A 122 17.74 -8.51 -4.77
CA ASP A 122 17.75 -7.09 -4.38
C ASP A 122 19.18 -6.51 -4.24
N GLY A 123 20.18 -7.21 -4.79
CA GLY A 123 21.59 -6.80 -4.69
C GLY A 123 22.25 -7.12 -3.34
N CYS A 124 21.51 -7.67 -2.37
CA CYS A 124 22.05 -8.11 -1.08
C CYS A 124 23.12 -9.20 -1.24
N THR A 125 24.15 -9.16 -0.40
CA THR A 125 25.19 -10.19 -0.29
C THR A 125 24.85 -11.23 0.80
N PRO A 126 25.55 -12.38 0.88
CA PRO A 126 25.33 -13.34 1.97
C PRO A 126 25.46 -12.72 3.37
N LEU A 127 26.32 -11.71 3.52
CA LEU A 127 26.52 -11.02 4.79
C LEU A 127 25.25 -10.33 5.30
N HIS A 128 24.41 -9.79 4.41
CA HIS A 128 23.13 -9.16 4.74
C HIS A 128 22.15 -10.13 5.41
N PHE A 129 22.31 -11.42 5.18
CA PHE A 129 21.41 -12.45 5.69
C PHE A 129 21.99 -13.24 6.87
N SER A 130 23.19 -12.90 7.36
CA SER A 130 23.86 -13.66 8.41
C SER A 130 22.94 -13.93 9.60
N ARG A 131 22.66 -15.21 9.87
CA ARG A 131 21.77 -15.64 10.96
C ARG A 131 22.28 -15.21 12.32
N ASP A 132 23.58 -15.32 12.53
CA ASP A 132 24.24 -15.15 13.81
C ASP A 132 25.68 -14.65 13.62
N VAL A 133 26.33 -14.35 14.74
CA VAL A 133 27.72 -13.84 14.77
C VAL A 133 28.71 -14.87 14.22
N VAL A 134 28.43 -16.18 14.35
CA VAL A 134 29.32 -17.23 13.84
C VAL A 134 29.36 -17.20 12.31
N THR A 135 28.18 -17.12 11.70
CA THR A 135 28.00 -16.98 10.25
C THR A 135 28.64 -15.68 9.74
N ALA A 136 28.34 -14.55 10.41
CA ALA A 136 28.89 -13.25 10.03
C ALA A 136 30.44 -13.23 10.14
N ARG A 137 30.99 -13.83 11.20
CA ARG A 137 32.44 -13.94 11.40
C ARG A 137 33.10 -14.72 10.28
N LEU A 138 32.55 -15.87 9.90
CA LEU A 138 33.06 -16.64 8.76
C LEU A 138 33.15 -15.75 7.51
N LEU A 139 32.09 -15.01 7.19
CA LEU A 139 32.06 -14.15 6.01
C LEU A 139 33.09 -13.02 6.08
N ILE A 140 33.18 -12.32 7.22
CA ILE A 140 34.15 -11.24 7.42
C ILE A 140 35.60 -11.75 7.34
N GLU A 141 35.92 -12.88 7.98
CA GLU A 141 37.26 -13.49 7.94
C GLU A 141 37.65 -13.96 6.54
N ARG A 142 36.65 -14.28 5.70
CA ARG A 142 36.83 -14.64 4.28
C ARG A 142 36.81 -13.43 3.34
N GLY A 143 36.75 -12.22 3.86
CA GLY A 143 36.88 -10.98 3.10
C GLY A 143 35.57 -10.43 2.53
N ALA A 144 34.41 -10.81 3.08
CA ALA A 144 33.15 -10.15 2.73
C ALA A 144 33.22 -8.64 3.00
N ARG A 145 32.67 -7.84 2.09
CA ARG A 145 32.64 -6.37 2.28
C ARG A 145 31.64 -6.02 3.38
N VAL A 146 32.16 -5.55 4.51
CA VAL A 146 31.36 -5.19 5.70
C VAL A 146 30.27 -4.17 5.41
N ASP A 147 30.55 -3.19 4.54
CA ASP A 147 29.61 -2.16 4.08
C ASP A 147 29.17 -2.36 2.63
N ALA A 148 29.05 -3.62 2.17
CA ALA A 148 28.35 -3.88 0.93
C ALA A 148 26.95 -3.24 0.97
N ARG A 149 26.52 -2.59 -0.11
CA ARG A 149 25.18 -1.99 -0.19
C ARG A 149 24.30 -2.80 -1.11
N ASP A 150 23.07 -3.06 -0.67
CA ASP A 150 22.03 -3.60 -1.52
C ASP A 150 21.56 -2.55 -2.56
N GLU A 151 20.87 -3.01 -3.60
CA GLU A 151 20.49 -2.16 -4.74
C GLU A 151 19.17 -1.42 -4.50
N ASP A 152 18.27 -1.98 -3.68
CA ASP A 152 16.96 -1.39 -3.44
C ASP A 152 17.01 -0.33 -2.33
N HIS A 153 17.65 -0.62 -1.19
CA HIS A 153 17.63 0.25 -0.02
C HIS A 153 18.92 1.04 0.19
N GLU A 154 19.95 0.78 -0.61
CA GLU A 154 21.31 1.30 -0.43
C GLU A 154 21.86 1.07 1.00
N SER A 155 21.40 0.01 1.65
CA SER A 155 21.62 -0.23 3.07
C SER A 155 22.72 -1.28 3.29
N THR A 156 23.46 -1.15 4.40
CA THR A 156 24.53 -2.10 4.74
C THR A 156 24.01 -3.32 5.51
N PRO A 157 24.77 -4.42 5.63
CA PRO A 157 24.40 -5.56 6.44
C PRO A 157 24.07 -5.20 7.89
N ALA A 158 24.79 -4.25 8.50
CA ALA A 158 24.50 -3.81 9.86
C ALA A 158 23.13 -3.11 9.96
N GLN A 159 22.76 -2.35 8.94
CA GLN A 159 21.46 -1.67 8.87
C GLN A 159 20.32 -2.65 8.61
N TRP A 160 20.52 -3.63 7.73
CA TRP A 160 19.57 -4.72 7.49
C TRP A 160 19.30 -5.56 8.73
N LEU A 161 20.35 -5.91 9.45
CA LEU A 161 20.28 -6.85 10.56
C LEU A 161 19.89 -6.22 11.89
N ILE A 162 19.83 -4.89 12.01
CA ILE A 162 19.55 -4.23 13.30
C ILE A 162 18.19 -4.62 13.91
N GLY A 163 17.20 -4.92 13.06
CA GLY A 163 15.86 -5.28 13.50
C GLY A 163 15.75 -6.72 14.01
N GLU A 164 16.49 -7.64 13.38
CA GLU A 164 16.32 -9.10 13.58
C GLU A 164 17.54 -9.79 14.24
N ALA A 165 18.72 -9.16 14.21
CA ALA A 165 20.00 -9.70 14.67
C ALA A 165 20.93 -8.58 15.21
N PRO A 166 20.50 -7.82 16.24
CA PRO A 166 21.26 -6.69 16.76
C PRO A 166 22.68 -7.07 17.23
N GLU A 167 22.90 -8.31 17.68
CA GLU A 167 24.22 -8.86 18.01
C GLU A 167 25.15 -8.97 16.79
N VAL A 168 24.60 -9.30 15.61
CA VAL A 168 25.36 -9.31 14.36
C VAL A 168 25.67 -7.88 13.93
N ALA A 169 24.69 -6.97 14.01
CA ALA A 169 24.94 -5.56 13.71
C ALA A 169 26.06 -4.98 14.60
N ARG A 170 26.06 -5.29 15.91
CA ARG A 170 27.12 -4.91 16.85
C ARG A 170 28.48 -5.49 16.44
N PHE A 171 28.53 -6.78 16.12
CA PHE A 171 29.75 -7.44 15.64
C PHE A 171 30.29 -6.74 14.38
N LEU A 172 29.45 -6.41 13.41
CA LEU A 172 29.87 -5.74 12.19
C LEU A 172 30.43 -4.34 12.45
N LEU A 173 29.82 -3.58 13.36
CA LEU A 173 30.33 -2.26 13.80
C LEU A 173 31.73 -2.37 14.43
N GLU A 174 31.96 -3.38 15.26
CA GLU A 174 33.28 -3.67 15.84
C GLU A 174 34.32 -4.06 14.78
N HIS A 175 33.86 -4.50 13.59
CA HIS A 175 34.68 -4.91 12.45
C HIS A 175 34.67 -3.90 11.30
N GLY A 176 34.35 -2.64 11.61
CA GLY A 176 34.54 -1.52 10.69
C GLY A 176 33.33 -1.17 9.82
N ALA A 177 32.14 -1.72 10.10
CA ALA A 177 30.91 -1.23 9.46
C ALA A 177 30.67 0.25 9.77
N ALA A 178 30.10 0.97 8.81
CA ALA A 178 29.67 2.35 9.00
C ALA A 178 28.64 2.44 10.14
N SER A 179 28.83 3.42 11.01
CA SER A 179 27.94 3.70 12.15
C SER A 179 27.10 4.94 11.89
N ASP A 180 25.90 4.94 12.46
CA ASP A 180 25.02 6.09 12.50
C ASP A 180 24.21 6.11 13.81
N ILE A 181 23.51 7.22 14.03
CA ILE A 181 22.79 7.48 15.27
C ILE A 181 21.62 6.50 15.48
N PHE A 182 21.06 5.93 14.40
CA PHE A 182 19.96 4.98 14.48
C PHE A 182 20.45 3.59 14.91
N LEU A 183 21.61 3.14 14.43
CA LEU A 183 22.26 1.92 14.97
C LEU A 183 22.58 2.10 16.45
N ALA A 184 23.20 3.22 16.82
CA ALA A 184 23.55 3.49 18.22
C ALA A 184 22.31 3.47 19.12
N ALA A 185 21.22 4.13 18.68
CA ALA A 185 19.95 4.15 19.38
C ALA A 185 19.33 2.75 19.49
N ALA A 186 19.29 1.98 18.41
CA ALA A 186 18.68 0.66 18.39
C ALA A 186 19.45 -0.37 19.23
N LEU A 187 20.78 -0.25 19.28
CA LEU A 187 21.66 -1.12 20.09
C LEU A 187 21.75 -0.71 21.57
N GLY A 188 21.23 0.46 21.94
CA GLY A 188 21.45 1.01 23.28
C GLY A 188 22.90 1.41 23.54
N ASP A 189 23.68 1.65 22.48
CA ASP A 189 25.11 1.93 22.60
C ASP A 189 25.37 3.41 22.87
N ARG A 190 25.47 3.75 24.16
CA ARG A 190 25.76 5.12 24.60
C ARG A 190 27.13 5.61 24.14
N GLY A 191 28.16 4.77 24.14
CA GLY A 191 29.51 5.18 23.76
C GLY A 191 29.59 5.54 22.28
N LEU A 192 28.95 4.73 21.44
CA LEU A 192 28.81 5.03 20.02
C LEU A 192 27.99 6.29 19.78
N ALA A 193 26.86 6.45 20.48
CA ALA A 193 26.03 7.65 20.38
C ALA A 193 26.81 8.93 20.75
N GLU A 194 27.57 8.90 21.85
CA GLU A 194 28.41 10.02 22.29
C GLU A 194 29.43 10.41 21.22
N LYS A 195 30.16 9.43 20.68
CA LYS A 195 31.13 9.66 19.59
C LYS A 195 30.49 10.28 18.35
N LEU A 196 29.30 9.82 17.95
CA LEU A 196 28.58 10.34 16.79
C LEU A 196 28.07 11.77 17.01
N ILE A 197 27.55 12.06 18.21
CA ILE A 197 27.09 13.41 18.59
C ILE A 197 28.26 14.39 18.65
N ASP A 198 29.40 13.98 19.22
CA ASP A 198 30.59 14.83 19.29
C ASP A 198 31.13 15.17 17.88
N ALA A 199 31.03 14.23 16.93
CA ALA A 199 31.41 14.44 15.55
C ALA A 199 30.41 15.32 14.77
N ASN A 200 29.10 15.12 15.00
CA ASN A 200 28.04 15.89 14.37
C ASN A 200 26.81 15.98 15.28
N PRO A 201 26.64 17.06 16.08
CA PRO A 201 25.48 17.21 16.95
C PRO A 201 24.14 17.25 16.20
N GLY A 202 24.16 17.67 14.93
CA GLY A 202 22.98 17.72 14.07
C GLY A 202 22.36 16.35 13.79
N CYS A 203 23.10 15.25 14.01
CA CYS A 203 22.57 13.90 13.84
C CYS A 203 21.36 13.62 14.75
N LEU A 204 21.22 14.33 15.87
CA LEU A 204 20.06 14.20 16.78
C LEU A 204 18.75 14.69 16.15
N ALA A 205 18.80 15.56 15.15
CA ALA A 205 17.63 16.04 14.42
C ALA A 205 17.27 15.14 13.23
N HIS A 206 18.09 14.14 12.90
CA HIS A 206 17.87 13.27 11.76
C HIS A 206 16.62 12.41 11.97
N ARG A 207 15.88 12.20 10.87
CA ARG A 207 14.74 11.28 10.81
C ARG A 207 14.92 10.29 9.67
N ILE A 208 14.56 9.04 9.95
CA ILE A 208 14.52 7.98 8.93
C ILE A 208 13.55 8.41 7.81
N GLY A 209 13.98 8.30 6.55
CA GLY A 209 13.17 8.65 5.38
C GLY A 209 13.19 10.14 4.98
N ARG A 210 14.08 10.96 5.57
CA ARG A 210 14.11 12.42 5.33
C ARG A 210 15.39 12.96 4.72
N LEU A 211 16.49 12.23 4.86
CA LEU A 211 17.81 12.69 4.44
C LEU A 211 18.29 11.87 3.24
N PRO A 212 19.18 12.42 2.38
CA PRO A 212 19.74 11.66 1.27
C PRO A 212 20.38 10.34 1.69
N GLU A 213 21.03 10.30 2.86
CA GLU A 213 21.61 9.09 3.44
C GLU A 213 20.58 8.13 4.07
N PHE A 214 19.35 8.60 4.32
CA PHE A 214 18.23 7.80 4.84
C PHE A 214 16.97 8.13 4.02
N PRO A 215 16.95 7.78 2.72
CA PRO A 215 15.97 8.31 1.79
C PRO A 215 14.57 7.72 2.02
N PRO A 216 13.49 8.47 1.68
CA PRO A 216 12.12 7.96 1.72
C PRO A 216 11.88 6.87 0.67
N ILE A 217 10.77 6.14 0.81
CA ILE A 217 10.22 5.30 -0.27
C ILE A 217 10.04 6.14 -1.54
N GLY A 218 10.36 5.53 -2.68
CA GLY A 218 10.24 6.14 -4.01
C GLY A 218 11.41 7.03 -4.40
N HIS A 219 12.37 7.27 -3.50
CA HIS A 219 13.57 8.04 -3.82
C HIS A 219 14.35 7.37 -4.95
N ASN A 220 14.49 8.06 -6.09
CA ASN A 220 15.08 7.52 -7.32
C ASN A 220 14.45 6.19 -7.79
N GLY A 221 13.15 5.99 -7.53
CA GLY A 221 12.41 4.79 -7.92
C GLY A 221 12.69 3.55 -7.06
N ARG A 222 13.21 3.71 -5.84
CA ARG A 222 13.62 2.61 -4.95
C ARG A 222 12.80 2.49 -3.66
N GLY A 223 12.99 1.40 -2.91
CA GLY A 223 12.28 1.04 -1.67
C GLY A 223 12.52 1.92 -0.44
N GLY A 224 13.39 2.94 -0.54
CA GLY A 224 13.80 3.78 0.60
C GLY A 224 14.80 3.07 1.51
N THR A 225 15.18 3.67 2.64
CA THR A 225 16.12 3.03 3.58
C THR A 225 15.51 1.82 4.30
N ILE A 226 16.31 0.77 4.54
CA ILE A 226 15.84 -0.43 5.26
C ILE A 226 15.38 -0.14 6.69
N TYR A 227 15.80 0.98 7.29
CA TYR A 227 15.37 1.40 8.61
C TYR A 227 13.88 1.67 8.74
N GLN A 228 13.23 2.07 7.65
CA GLN A 228 11.78 2.23 7.66
C GLN A 228 11.08 0.91 8.01
N TRP A 229 11.61 -0.19 7.48
CA TRP A 229 11.04 -1.52 7.64
C TRP A 229 11.53 -2.24 8.91
N THR A 230 12.74 -1.95 9.37
CA THR A 230 13.38 -2.65 10.51
C THR A 230 13.29 -1.92 11.85
N LEU A 231 13.14 -0.59 11.82
CA LEU A 231 13.08 0.25 13.01
C LEU A 231 11.72 0.94 13.12
N ALA A 232 11.47 1.94 12.27
CA ALA A 232 10.20 2.64 12.15
C ALA A 232 10.29 3.72 11.04
N PHE A 233 9.14 4.18 10.57
CA PHE A 233 9.02 5.24 9.57
C PHE A 233 9.10 6.62 10.23
N ASN A 234 9.79 7.57 9.58
CA ASN A 234 9.82 8.99 9.99
C ASN A 234 10.18 9.22 11.48
N SER A 235 11.04 8.36 12.02
CA SER A 235 11.37 8.33 13.44
C SER A 235 12.75 8.89 13.75
N TYR A 236 12.86 9.52 14.91
CA TYR A 236 14.13 9.98 15.50
C TYR A 236 14.83 8.84 16.24
N ALA A 237 16.15 8.96 16.40
CA ALA A 237 16.95 8.10 17.24
C ALA A 237 16.39 7.98 18.68
N HIS A 238 15.82 9.06 19.23
CA HIS A 238 15.16 9.06 20.54
C HIS A 238 13.97 8.09 20.60
N GLN A 239 13.12 8.11 19.59
CA GLN A 239 11.98 7.20 19.50
C GLN A 239 12.47 5.76 19.36
N ILE A 240 13.49 5.53 18.52
CA ILE A 240 14.09 4.22 18.33
C ILE A 240 14.66 3.68 19.66
N ALA A 241 15.36 4.51 20.43
CA ALA A 241 15.89 4.11 21.74
C ALA A 241 14.77 3.66 22.69
N LEU A 242 13.65 4.38 22.75
CA LEU A 242 12.50 3.97 23.57
C LEU A 242 11.82 2.70 23.03
N LEU A 243 11.61 2.60 21.71
CA LEU A 243 11.02 1.42 21.07
C LEU A 243 11.84 0.15 21.34
N LYS A 244 13.15 0.29 21.54
CA LYS A 244 14.07 -0.81 21.85
C LYS A 244 14.36 -0.98 23.36
N GLY A 245 13.68 -0.23 24.23
CA GLY A 245 13.80 -0.36 25.70
C GLY A 245 15.10 0.21 26.29
N HIS A 246 15.66 1.24 25.66
CA HIS A 246 16.91 1.90 26.09
C HIS A 246 16.63 3.28 26.69
N GLU A 247 15.91 3.35 27.82
CA GLU A 247 15.46 4.61 28.43
C GLU A 247 16.62 5.52 28.84
N ALA A 248 17.70 4.94 29.37
CA ALA A 248 18.89 5.71 29.75
C ALA A 248 19.56 6.38 28.55
N LEU A 249 19.54 5.71 27.38
CA LEU A 249 20.04 6.29 26.15
C LEU A 249 19.09 7.37 25.64
N PHE A 250 17.77 7.13 25.67
CA PHE A 250 16.79 8.17 25.35
C PHE A 250 17.03 9.47 26.14
N VAL A 251 17.18 9.36 27.47
CA VAL A 251 17.41 10.53 28.34
C VAL A 251 18.67 11.28 27.89
N PHE A 252 19.76 10.54 27.65
CA PHE A 252 21.01 11.12 27.15
C PHE A 252 20.84 11.85 25.81
N LEU A 253 20.23 11.18 24.82
CA LEU A 253 19.99 11.78 23.50
C LEU A 253 19.12 13.05 23.63
N TYR A 254 18.09 13.00 24.49
CA TYR A 254 17.17 14.12 24.69
C TYR A 254 17.85 15.31 25.38
N GLU A 255 18.70 15.07 26.39
CA GLU A 255 19.47 16.11 27.08
C GLU A 255 20.50 16.79 26.17
N LYS A 256 21.07 16.03 25.22
CA LYS A 256 22.04 16.55 24.24
C LYS A 256 21.38 17.29 23.07
N SER A 257 20.08 17.13 22.87
CA SER A 257 19.34 17.77 21.79
C SER A 257 19.12 19.26 22.02
N ASP A 258 19.12 20.01 20.93
CA ASP A 258 18.71 21.41 20.94
C ASP A 258 17.20 21.57 21.21
N THR A 259 16.76 22.81 21.41
CA THR A 259 15.36 23.10 21.74
C THR A 259 14.37 22.69 20.63
N PRO A 260 14.60 22.99 19.34
CA PRO A 260 13.73 22.51 18.27
C PRO A 260 13.62 20.98 18.25
N THR A 261 14.73 20.24 18.33
CA THR A 261 14.71 18.77 18.31
C THR A 261 13.94 18.22 19.51
N ARG A 262 14.16 18.77 20.72
CA ARG A 262 13.40 18.36 21.91
C ARG A 262 11.90 18.62 21.79
N LEU A 263 11.50 19.74 21.18
CA LEU A 263 10.10 20.02 20.88
C LEU A 263 9.53 18.94 19.96
N LEU A 264 10.17 18.70 18.81
CA LEU A 264 9.69 17.76 17.80
C LEU A 264 9.63 16.32 18.35
N VAL A 265 10.65 15.87 19.07
CA VAL A 265 10.70 14.56 19.73
C VAL A 265 9.57 14.44 20.76
N SER A 266 9.30 15.49 21.54
CA SER A 266 8.21 15.49 22.51
C SER A 266 6.84 15.41 21.83
N CYS A 267 6.65 16.14 20.73
CA CYS A 267 5.43 16.07 19.92
C CYS A 267 5.15 14.66 19.43
N VAL A 268 6.12 14.02 18.77
CA VAL A 268 5.93 12.68 18.18
C VAL A 268 5.80 11.57 19.21
N LEU A 269 6.31 11.77 20.43
CA LEU A 269 6.13 10.87 21.57
C LEU A 269 4.84 11.17 22.36
N GLY A 270 4.06 12.18 21.99
CA GLY A 270 2.86 12.58 22.74
C GLY A 270 3.16 13.15 24.14
N ARG A 271 4.39 13.62 24.38
CA ARG A 271 4.84 14.22 25.65
C ARG A 271 4.33 15.66 25.77
N ARG A 272 3.03 15.74 26.07
CA ARG A 272 2.25 16.98 26.04
C ARG A 272 2.85 18.08 26.89
N ARG A 273 3.13 17.77 28.16
CA ARG A 273 3.62 18.74 29.13
C ARG A 273 4.92 19.38 28.64
N GLU A 274 5.88 18.55 28.23
CA GLU A 274 7.18 18.99 27.76
C GLU A 274 7.08 19.81 26.47
N ALA A 275 6.28 19.38 25.50
CA ALA A 275 6.09 20.10 24.26
C ALA A 275 5.41 21.46 24.46
N GLU A 276 4.36 21.52 25.29
CA GLU A 276 3.66 22.77 25.64
C GLU A 276 4.58 23.73 26.41
N GLU A 277 5.36 23.23 27.37
CA GLU A 277 6.35 24.03 28.11
C GLU A 277 7.41 24.62 27.16
N ILE A 278 7.98 23.82 26.25
CA ILE A 278 8.96 24.30 25.27
C ILE A 278 8.33 25.34 24.33
N ALA A 279 7.14 25.08 23.80
CA ALA A 279 6.45 26.00 22.89
C ALA A 279 6.12 27.34 23.58
N ALA A 280 5.66 27.29 24.84
CA ALA A 280 5.32 28.48 25.62
C ALA A 280 6.55 29.35 25.93
N LEU A 281 7.69 28.72 26.25
CA LEU A 281 8.95 29.42 26.54
C LEU A 281 9.63 30.00 25.29
N ASN A 282 9.28 29.51 24.09
CA ASN A 282 9.92 29.87 22.83
C ASN A 282 8.86 30.34 21.81
N SER A 283 8.22 31.48 22.09
CA SER A 283 7.19 32.05 21.21
C SER A 283 7.71 32.22 19.78
N GLY A 284 7.02 31.63 18.81
CA GLY A 284 7.40 31.67 17.39
C GLY A 284 8.25 30.49 16.91
N LEU A 285 8.74 29.63 17.82
CA LEU A 285 9.54 28.45 17.47
C LEU A 285 8.79 27.56 16.47
N VAL A 286 7.55 27.17 16.77
CA VAL A 286 6.73 26.30 15.90
C VAL A 286 6.56 26.89 14.50
N ALA A 287 6.27 28.19 14.40
CA ALA A 287 6.12 28.88 13.12
C ALA A 287 7.44 28.98 12.32
N SER A 288 8.58 29.04 13.03
CA SER A 288 9.91 29.13 12.42
C SER A 288 10.52 27.78 12.02
N LEU A 289 9.87 26.66 12.39
CA LEU A 289 10.35 25.34 12.02
C LEU A 289 10.45 25.19 10.48
N PRO A 290 11.46 24.49 9.96
CA PRO A 290 11.54 24.15 8.55
C PRO A 290 10.28 23.44 8.04
N ALA A 291 9.95 23.63 6.76
CA ALA A 291 8.84 22.94 6.11
C ALA A 291 8.90 21.41 6.32
N ALA A 292 10.13 20.85 6.29
CA ALA A 292 10.37 19.44 6.55
C ALA A 292 9.82 18.95 7.90
N ASP A 293 9.82 19.80 8.92
CA ASP A 293 9.32 19.50 10.26
C ASP A 293 7.81 19.73 10.37
N HIS A 294 7.26 20.70 9.62
CA HIS A 294 5.81 20.87 9.50
C HIS A 294 5.11 19.67 8.85
N GLU A 295 5.81 18.89 8.02
CA GLU A 295 5.29 17.63 7.47
C GLU A 295 4.92 16.60 8.55
N LEU A 296 5.39 16.73 9.80
CA LEU A 296 5.11 15.74 10.85
C LEU A 296 3.60 15.51 11.07
N VAL A 297 2.77 16.54 10.95
CA VAL A 297 1.31 16.37 11.05
C VAL A 297 0.81 15.42 9.95
N ALA A 298 1.18 15.66 8.69
CA ALA A 298 0.77 14.81 7.58
C ALA A 298 1.32 13.40 7.70
N ARG A 299 2.59 13.25 8.09
CA ARG A 299 3.23 11.95 8.27
C ARG A 299 2.56 11.13 9.36
N TYR A 300 2.21 11.74 10.49
CA TYR A 300 1.56 11.02 11.60
C TYR A 300 0.04 10.81 11.42
N CYS A 301 -0.52 11.31 10.32
CA CYS A 301 -1.82 10.91 9.80
C CYS A 301 -1.72 9.75 8.79
N TRP A 302 -0.53 9.39 8.33
CA TRP A 302 -0.30 8.33 7.35
C TRP A 302 -0.38 6.95 8.00
N GLU A 303 -0.86 5.95 7.27
CA GLU A 303 -1.20 4.61 7.75
C GLU A 303 -0.14 3.94 8.65
N THR A 304 1.15 4.08 8.33
CA THR A 304 2.26 3.46 9.09
C THR A 304 2.72 4.28 10.28
N ASN A 305 2.18 5.49 10.48
CA ASN A 305 2.57 6.43 11.52
C ASN A 305 1.37 7.04 12.24
N THR A 306 0.20 6.39 12.22
CA THR A 306 -1.02 6.90 12.84
C THR A 306 -0.83 7.09 14.35
N ASN A 307 -0.87 8.34 14.81
CA ASN A 307 -0.77 8.67 16.24
C ASN A 307 -1.62 9.89 16.58
N PHE A 308 -2.86 9.62 17.01
CA PHE A 308 -3.82 10.66 17.39
C PHE A 308 -3.27 11.63 18.44
N ALA A 309 -2.61 11.11 19.49
CA ALA A 309 -2.10 11.95 20.57
C ALA A 309 -1.00 12.91 20.10
N ALA A 310 -0.09 12.43 19.25
CA ALA A 310 0.96 13.26 18.66
C ALA A 310 0.38 14.32 17.71
N VAL A 311 -0.54 13.93 16.80
CA VAL A 311 -1.19 14.87 15.87
C VAL A 311 -1.96 15.94 16.64
N LYS A 312 -2.79 15.55 17.61
CA LYS A 312 -3.52 16.50 18.46
C LYS A 312 -2.59 17.46 19.18
N LEU A 313 -1.50 16.96 19.77
CA LEU A 313 -0.52 17.78 20.45
C LEU A 313 0.13 18.80 19.50
N MET A 314 0.59 18.37 18.32
CA MET A 314 1.19 19.26 17.33
C MET A 314 0.22 20.37 16.91
N LEU A 315 -1.05 20.04 16.67
CA LEU A 315 -2.08 21.02 16.34
C LEU A 315 -2.38 21.97 17.52
N ASP A 316 -2.41 21.46 18.76
CA ASP A 316 -2.64 22.26 19.97
C ASP A 316 -1.56 23.35 20.17
N ILE A 317 -0.32 23.08 19.78
CA ILE A 317 0.80 24.03 19.91
C ILE A 317 1.06 24.85 18.64
N GLY A 318 0.20 24.74 17.63
CA GLY A 318 0.18 25.64 16.48
C GLY A 318 0.91 25.15 15.22
N PHE A 319 1.10 23.83 15.04
CA PHE A 319 1.54 23.31 13.74
C PHE A 319 0.49 23.61 12.66
N PRO A 320 0.91 23.86 11.40
CA PRO A 320 -0.01 24.12 10.31
C PRO A 320 -0.89 22.90 10.01
N VAL A 321 -2.21 23.07 10.13
CA VAL A 321 -3.18 21.97 10.03
C VAL A 321 -3.18 21.26 8.68
N ALA A 322 -2.84 21.95 7.59
CA ALA A 322 -2.97 21.45 6.22
C ALA A 322 -1.64 21.31 5.46
N HIS A 323 -0.49 21.39 6.15
CA HIS A 323 0.81 21.29 5.49
C HIS A 323 1.03 19.87 4.93
N PRO A 324 1.21 19.69 3.61
CA PRO A 324 1.31 18.37 3.00
C PRO A 324 2.70 17.76 3.21
N GLU A 325 2.78 16.44 3.10
CA GLU A 325 4.06 15.74 3.03
C GLU A 325 4.67 15.77 1.62
N LYS A 326 6.00 15.69 1.51
CA LYS A 326 6.69 15.89 0.23
C LYS A 326 6.72 14.66 -0.69
N SER A 327 6.58 13.44 -0.18
CA SER A 327 6.78 12.22 -0.97
C SER A 327 5.72 12.07 -2.05
N HIS A 328 4.45 12.34 -1.71
CA HIS A 328 3.32 12.23 -2.63
C HIS A 328 2.51 13.54 -2.76
N GLY A 329 2.70 14.49 -1.84
CA GLY A 329 1.96 15.74 -1.79
C GLY A 329 0.66 15.65 -0.99
N TYR A 330 0.48 14.60 -0.18
CA TYR A 330 -0.77 14.37 0.55
C TYR A 330 -0.86 15.28 1.77
N SER A 331 -2.03 15.89 1.97
CA SER A 331 -2.31 16.65 3.19
C SER A 331 -2.63 15.69 4.36
N PRO A 332 -2.59 16.17 5.62
CA PRO A 332 -2.98 15.37 6.77
C PRO A 332 -4.36 14.73 6.63
N LEU A 333 -5.34 15.47 6.08
CA LEU A 333 -6.70 14.96 5.92
C LEU A 333 -6.81 13.86 4.86
N HIS A 334 -6.05 13.95 3.76
CA HIS A 334 -5.97 12.86 2.77
C HIS A 334 -5.43 11.57 3.41
N ASN A 335 -4.35 11.68 4.17
CA ASN A 335 -3.73 10.54 4.84
C ASN A 335 -4.65 9.91 5.89
N ALA A 336 -5.32 10.73 6.72
CA ALA A 336 -6.26 10.25 7.73
C ALA A 336 -7.50 9.57 7.11
N ALA A 337 -8.01 10.13 6.01
CA ALA A 337 -9.18 9.58 5.31
C ALA A 337 -8.85 8.28 4.58
N TRP A 338 -7.67 8.18 3.95
CA TRP A 338 -7.16 6.94 3.34
C TRP A 338 -7.08 5.81 4.35
N ALA A 339 -6.58 6.08 5.55
CA ALA A 339 -6.48 5.11 6.63
C ALA A 339 -7.81 4.83 7.36
N GLY A 340 -8.94 5.40 6.90
CA GLY A 340 -10.25 5.26 7.55
C GLY A 340 -10.28 5.72 9.01
N SER A 341 -9.41 6.66 9.40
CA SER A 341 -9.21 7.10 10.78
C SER A 341 -10.19 8.22 11.16
N ALA A 342 -11.41 7.84 11.56
CA ALA A 342 -12.48 8.77 11.96
C ALA A 342 -12.02 9.85 12.96
N ASP A 343 -11.35 9.46 14.05
CA ASP A 343 -10.90 10.40 15.09
C ASP A 343 -9.94 11.47 14.54
N LEU A 344 -8.99 11.07 13.66
CA LEU A 344 -8.05 12.00 13.04
C LEU A 344 -8.75 12.92 12.04
N VAL A 345 -9.69 12.40 11.26
CA VAL A 345 -10.50 13.20 10.33
C VAL A 345 -11.30 14.26 11.08
N ASP A 346 -12.02 13.86 12.14
CA ASP A 346 -12.80 14.77 12.98
C ASP A 346 -11.92 15.86 13.59
N LEU A 347 -10.78 15.47 14.18
CA LEU A 347 -9.82 16.41 14.75
C LEU A 347 -9.33 17.42 13.70
N LEU A 348 -8.94 16.96 12.51
CA LEU A 348 -8.42 17.84 11.47
C LEU A 348 -9.49 18.82 10.97
N ILE A 349 -10.74 18.37 10.79
CA ILE A 349 -11.87 19.23 10.45
C ILE A 349 -12.13 20.25 11.57
N GLU A 350 -12.14 19.82 12.83
CA GLU A 350 -12.30 20.70 14.01
C GLU A 350 -11.22 21.79 14.05
N ARG A 351 -9.99 21.47 13.63
CA ARG A 351 -8.88 22.43 13.53
C ARG A 351 -8.86 23.25 12.24
N GLY A 352 -9.91 23.16 11.42
CA GLY A 352 -10.08 23.98 10.22
C GLY A 352 -9.26 23.52 9.02
N HIS A 353 -8.94 22.22 8.92
CA HIS A 353 -8.37 21.69 7.70
C HIS A 353 -9.38 21.87 6.53
N PRO A 354 -8.96 22.44 5.38
CA PRO A 354 -9.80 22.53 4.19
C PRO A 354 -10.17 21.14 3.65
N VAL A 355 -11.45 20.88 3.47
CA VAL A 355 -11.97 19.57 3.03
C VAL A 355 -12.07 19.43 1.50
N ASP A 356 -11.83 20.51 0.78
CA ASP A 356 -11.89 20.61 -0.68
C ASP A 356 -10.53 20.61 -1.37
N LEU A 357 -9.44 20.43 -0.61
CA LEU A 357 -8.12 20.24 -1.20
C LEU A 357 -8.13 18.99 -2.07
N VAL A 358 -7.63 19.16 -3.29
CA VAL A 358 -7.43 18.09 -4.26
C VAL A 358 -5.96 17.77 -4.33
N ASP A 359 -5.61 16.50 -4.14
CA ASP A 359 -4.22 16.06 -4.18
C ASP A 359 -3.61 16.21 -5.60
N PRO A 360 -2.30 16.46 -5.71
CA PRO A 360 -1.67 16.70 -7.01
C PRO A 360 -1.51 15.44 -7.87
N THR A 361 -1.54 14.25 -7.26
CA THR A 361 -1.17 12.97 -7.89
C THR A 361 -2.39 12.25 -8.46
N TYR A 362 -3.41 12.00 -7.63
CA TYR A 362 -4.62 11.27 -8.00
C TYR A 362 -5.81 12.17 -8.31
N LYS A 363 -5.68 13.50 -8.12
CA LYS A 363 -6.72 14.49 -8.38
C LYS A 363 -8.01 14.21 -7.61
N ALA A 364 -7.89 13.73 -6.37
CA ALA A 364 -9.01 13.44 -5.49
C ALA A 364 -8.98 14.26 -4.20
N THR A 365 -10.14 14.44 -3.57
CA THR A 365 -10.27 14.99 -2.22
C THR A 365 -10.05 13.89 -1.18
N ALA A 366 -10.00 14.26 0.10
CA ALA A 366 -9.96 13.30 1.19
C ALA A 366 -11.14 12.31 1.18
N LEU A 367 -12.33 12.73 0.75
CA LEU A 367 -13.48 11.83 0.59
C LEU A 367 -13.25 10.83 -0.55
N GLY A 368 -12.66 11.29 -1.66
CA GLY A 368 -12.25 10.40 -2.76
C GLY A 368 -11.23 9.36 -2.32
N PHE A 369 -10.26 9.73 -1.46
CA PHE A 369 -9.28 8.80 -0.88
C PHE A 369 -9.96 7.74 -0.01
N ALA A 370 -10.90 8.14 0.85
CA ALA A 370 -11.66 7.20 1.67
C ALA A 370 -12.48 6.20 0.83
N ILE A 371 -13.17 6.68 -0.21
CA ILE A 371 -13.94 5.83 -1.14
C ILE A 371 -13.01 4.88 -1.90
N TYR A 372 -11.87 5.39 -2.41
CA TYR A 372 -10.93 4.59 -3.17
C TYR A 372 -10.31 3.48 -2.34
N ASP A 373 -9.84 3.77 -1.11
CA ASP A 373 -9.29 2.71 -0.27
C ASP A 373 -10.37 1.69 0.11
N CYS A 374 -11.57 2.10 0.50
CA CYS A 374 -12.57 1.13 0.94
C CYS A 374 -13.14 0.24 -0.19
N THR A 375 -13.15 0.73 -1.44
CA THR A 375 -13.77 0.03 -2.58
C THR A 375 -12.77 -0.65 -3.51
N VAL A 376 -11.58 -0.07 -3.69
CA VAL A 376 -10.58 -0.50 -4.68
C VAL A 376 -9.39 -1.18 -4.02
N GLU A 377 -8.60 -0.45 -3.22
CA GLU A 377 -7.34 -0.97 -2.64
C GLU A 377 -7.60 -1.92 -1.48
N LYS A 378 -8.60 -1.60 -0.66
CA LYS A 378 -9.01 -2.31 0.55
C LYS A 378 -7.85 -2.52 1.51
N ARG A 379 -6.98 -1.52 1.63
CA ARG A 379 -5.78 -1.60 2.46
C ARG A 379 -6.11 -1.53 3.95
N HIS A 380 -7.17 -0.80 4.32
CA HIS A 380 -7.61 -0.65 5.71
C HIS A 380 -9.03 -1.21 5.92
N PRO A 381 -9.24 -2.54 5.82
CA PRO A 381 -10.57 -3.13 6.00
C PRO A 381 -11.20 -2.80 7.38
N GLU A 382 -10.38 -2.48 8.38
CA GLU A 382 -10.78 -2.05 9.72
C GLU A 382 -11.20 -0.57 9.82
N GLY A 383 -10.95 0.24 8.80
CA GLY A 383 -11.26 1.67 8.79
C GLY A 383 -12.76 1.96 8.91
N ASP A 384 -13.10 3.00 9.68
CA ASP A 384 -14.49 3.48 9.81
C ASP A 384 -14.82 4.48 8.70
N PHE A 385 -14.88 3.97 7.47
CA PHE A 385 -15.12 4.78 6.30
C PHE A 385 -16.52 5.40 6.25
N GLY A 386 -17.51 4.79 6.93
CA GLY A 386 -18.84 5.36 7.07
C GLY A 386 -18.81 6.66 7.89
N HIS A 387 -18.14 6.65 9.04
CA HIS A 387 -17.94 7.86 9.84
C HIS A 387 -17.10 8.89 9.09
N VAL A 388 -15.96 8.49 8.51
CA VAL A 388 -15.09 9.40 7.74
C VAL A 388 -15.86 10.11 6.63
N ALA A 389 -16.64 9.36 5.83
CA ALA A 389 -17.45 9.93 4.77
C ALA A 389 -18.48 10.92 5.32
N LYS A 390 -19.14 10.58 6.44
CA LYS A 390 -20.11 11.45 7.11
C LYS A 390 -19.48 12.76 7.55
N SER A 391 -18.36 12.72 8.27
CA SER A 391 -17.69 13.92 8.78
C SER A 391 -17.22 14.83 7.65
N LEU A 392 -16.61 14.27 6.61
CA LEU A 392 -16.16 15.02 5.44
C LEU A 392 -17.32 15.69 4.70
N MET A 393 -18.44 14.97 4.50
CA MET A 393 -19.62 15.55 3.85
C MET A 393 -20.29 16.63 4.68
N GLU A 394 -20.43 16.42 5.99
CA GLU A 394 -21.01 17.43 6.91
C GLU A 394 -20.15 18.69 6.96
N ALA A 395 -18.83 18.56 6.80
CA ALA A 395 -17.90 19.66 6.63
C ALA A 395 -17.90 20.30 5.23
N GLY A 396 -18.64 19.74 4.27
CA GLY A 396 -18.79 20.29 2.92
C GLY A 396 -17.76 19.81 1.90
N SER A 397 -17.12 18.66 2.12
CA SER A 397 -16.23 18.04 1.13
C SER A 397 -16.96 17.88 -0.22
N PRO A 398 -16.37 18.32 -1.34
CA PRO A 398 -16.90 18.04 -2.66
C PRO A 398 -17.02 16.53 -2.89
N TRP A 399 -18.11 16.12 -3.54
CA TRP A 399 -18.36 14.74 -3.93
C TRP A 399 -19.21 14.72 -5.21
N ASP A 400 -18.98 13.73 -6.07
CA ASP A 400 -19.76 13.54 -7.30
C ASP A 400 -20.86 12.51 -7.06
N ALA A 401 -22.13 12.89 -7.29
CA ALA A 401 -23.27 11.99 -7.16
C ALA A 401 -23.13 10.72 -8.03
N LEU A 402 -22.37 10.81 -9.12
CA LEU A 402 -22.06 9.68 -10.00
C LEU A 402 -21.04 8.71 -9.41
N GLU A 403 -20.46 8.98 -8.23
CA GLU A 403 -19.67 8.00 -7.48
C GLU A 403 -20.56 7.03 -6.70
N TYR A 404 -21.84 7.36 -6.42
CA TYR A 404 -22.81 6.46 -5.79
C TYR A 404 -23.47 5.49 -6.79
N PRO A 405 -23.81 4.24 -6.41
CA PRO A 405 -23.28 3.57 -5.24
C PRO A 405 -21.78 3.39 -5.39
N THR A 406 -21.07 3.55 -4.28
CA THR A 406 -19.63 3.35 -4.20
C THR A 406 -19.29 1.86 -4.20
N GLY A 407 -20.22 1.02 -3.71
CA GLY A 407 -20.00 -0.41 -3.51
C GLY A 407 -19.59 -0.77 -2.09
N ASP A 408 -19.53 0.21 -1.18
CA ASP A 408 -19.44 -0.01 0.26
C ASP A 408 -20.73 0.51 0.94
N GLU A 409 -21.53 -0.39 1.50
CA GLU A 409 -22.83 -0.04 2.09
C GLU A 409 -22.70 0.99 3.22
N ARG A 410 -21.58 0.99 3.97
CA ARG A 410 -21.37 1.93 5.09
C ARG A 410 -21.26 3.37 4.59
N ILE A 411 -20.58 3.58 3.46
CA ILE A 411 -20.51 4.89 2.79
C ILE A 411 -21.84 5.17 2.09
N ASP A 412 -22.40 4.19 1.39
CA ASP A 412 -23.63 4.36 0.61
C ASP A 412 -24.84 4.73 1.49
N GLU A 413 -24.92 4.26 2.73
CA GLU A 413 -25.91 4.70 3.73
C GLU A 413 -25.80 6.19 4.07
N VAL A 414 -24.59 6.75 4.06
CA VAL A 414 -24.31 8.17 4.32
C VAL A 414 -24.60 9.03 3.08
N LEU A 415 -24.22 8.54 1.90
CA LEU A 415 -24.41 9.21 0.62
C LEU A 415 -25.88 9.25 0.20
N ARG A 416 -26.62 8.14 0.37
CA ARG A 416 -27.98 7.95 -0.15
C ARG A 416 -28.96 9.07 0.24
N PRO A 417 -29.05 9.52 1.51
CA PRO A 417 -29.92 10.64 1.88
C PRO A 417 -29.43 12.00 1.38
N ARG A 418 -28.16 12.09 1.00
CA ARG A 418 -27.47 13.31 0.56
C ARG A 418 -27.27 13.39 -0.95
N LEU A 419 -27.70 12.34 -1.69
CA LEU A 419 -27.81 12.38 -3.14
C LEU A 419 -28.57 13.66 -3.48
N PRO A 420 -27.92 14.61 -4.16
CA PRO A 420 -28.56 15.86 -4.43
C PRO A 420 -29.84 15.59 -5.22
N LEU A 421 -30.89 16.40 -5.01
CA LEU A 421 -31.99 16.60 -5.97
C LEU A 421 -31.44 17.29 -7.24
N ARG A 422 -30.34 16.76 -7.79
CA ARG A 422 -29.75 17.08 -9.09
C ARG A 422 -30.13 15.97 -10.05
N VAL A 423 -30.08 16.30 -11.32
CA VAL A 423 -30.67 15.46 -12.35
C VAL A 423 -29.96 14.10 -12.47
N GLU A 424 -28.64 14.05 -12.27
CA GLU A 424 -27.85 12.82 -12.26
C GLU A 424 -28.27 11.84 -11.15
N GLY A 425 -28.52 12.32 -9.93
CA GLY A 425 -28.94 11.48 -8.81
C GLY A 425 -30.36 10.94 -8.98
N ALA A 426 -31.30 11.80 -9.44
CA ALA A 426 -32.65 11.36 -9.78
C ALA A 426 -32.65 10.34 -10.93
N ALA A 427 -31.81 10.56 -11.95
CA ALA A 427 -31.68 9.67 -13.08
C ALA A 427 -31.06 8.33 -12.69
N LEU A 428 -30.06 8.34 -11.81
CA LEU A 428 -29.45 7.14 -11.24
C LEU A 428 -30.45 6.26 -10.49
N LEU A 429 -31.38 6.88 -9.75
CA LEU A 429 -32.44 6.16 -9.04
C LEU A 429 -33.62 5.79 -9.95
N GLY A 430 -33.63 6.22 -11.21
CA GLY A 430 -34.73 5.98 -12.15
C GLY A 430 -35.99 6.80 -11.82
N ASP A 431 -35.88 7.85 -11.01
CA ASP A 431 -37.00 8.74 -10.70
C ASP A 431 -37.29 9.67 -11.88
N GLU A 432 -38.00 9.15 -12.88
CA GLU A 432 -38.33 9.91 -14.09
C GLU A 432 -39.10 11.21 -13.78
N ALA A 433 -39.92 11.22 -12.72
CA ALA A 433 -40.70 12.40 -12.34
C ALA A 433 -39.78 13.50 -11.80
N ALA A 434 -38.83 13.16 -10.94
CA ALA A 434 -37.81 14.09 -10.47
C ALA A 434 -36.91 14.56 -11.61
N VAL A 435 -36.46 13.67 -12.51
CA VAL A 435 -35.65 14.04 -13.68
C VAL A 435 -36.39 15.02 -14.58
N ALA A 436 -37.66 14.76 -14.90
CA ALA A 436 -38.47 15.66 -15.71
C ALA A 436 -38.66 17.03 -15.05
N ARG A 437 -38.90 17.05 -13.73
CA ARG A 437 -39.04 18.28 -12.96
C ARG A 437 -37.74 19.10 -12.94
N LEU A 438 -36.59 18.43 -12.80
CA LEU A 438 -35.27 19.08 -12.70
C LEU A 438 -34.75 19.60 -14.06
N LEU A 439 -35.00 18.86 -15.15
CA LEU A 439 -34.61 19.30 -16.50
C LEU A 439 -35.52 20.43 -17.04
N GLY A 440 -36.78 20.46 -16.63
CA GLY A 440 -37.76 21.42 -17.16
C GLY A 440 -38.02 21.26 -18.66
N ALA A 441 -38.51 22.32 -19.31
CA ALA A 441 -38.85 22.29 -20.74
C ALA A 441 -37.61 22.43 -21.66
N SER A 442 -36.60 23.18 -21.24
CA SER A 442 -35.42 23.50 -22.06
C SER A 442 -34.13 23.36 -21.24
N PRO A 443 -33.72 22.12 -20.92
CA PRO A 443 -32.51 21.88 -20.13
C PRO A 443 -31.24 22.29 -20.89
N ALA A 444 -30.23 22.73 -20.14
CA ALA A 444 -28.89 22.88 -20.69
C ALA A 444 -28.32 21.53 -21.12
N SER A 445 -27.49 21.52 -22.17
CA SER A 445 -26.82 20.29 -22.66
C SER A 445 -26.00 19.59 -21.57
N SER A 446 -25.35 20.36 -20.68
CA SER A 446 -24.63 19.82 -19.53
C SER A 446 -25.52 19.06 -18.54
N GLU A 447 -26.76 19.50 -18.35
CA GLU A 447 -27.73 18.82 -17.46
C GLU A 447 -28.28 17.56 -18.12
N LEU A 448 -28.52 17.57 -19.44
CA LEU A 448 -28.86 16.36 -20.19
C LEU A 448 -27.73 15.31 -20.15
N THR A 449 -26.48 15.77 -20.21
CA THR A 449 -25.30 14.89 -20.12
C THR A 449 -25.22 14.21 -18.75
N LYS A 450 -25.34 14.98 -17.67
CA LYS A 450 -25.40 14.47 -16.29
C LYS A 450 -26.56 13.50 -16.08
N ALA A 451 -27.74 13.83 -16.60
CA ALA A 451 -28.92 12.96 -16.55
C ALA A 451 -28.67 11.63 -17.27
N LEU A 452 -28.09 11.68 -18.47
CA LEU A 452 -27.79 10.48 -19.26
C LEU A 452 -26.75 9.61 -18.56
N ALA A 453 -25.69 10.20 -18.01
CA ALA A 453 -24.69 9.50 -17.22
C ALA A 453 -25.30 8.80 -15.98
N GLY A 454 -26.16 9.51 -15.24
CA GLY A 454 -26.87 8.94 -14.09
C GLY A 454 -27.80 7.78 -14.49
N ALA A 455 -28.65 7.97 -15.49
CA ALA A 455 -29.54 6.93 -16.01
C ALA A 455 -28.77 5.71 -16.53
N ALA A 456 -27.64 5.93 -17.20
CA ALA A 456 -26.77 4.88 -17.70
C ALA A 456 -26.14 4.08 -16.55
N LYS A 457 -25.61 4.76 -15.53
CA LYS A 457 -25.05 4.10 -14.34
C LYS A 457 -26.11 3.26 -13.61
N GLY A 458 -27.33 3.77 -13.51
CA GLY A 458 -28.47 3.08 -12.89
C GLY A 458 -29.07 1.94 -13.74
N GLY A 459 -28.66 1.79 -15.00
CA GLY A 459 -29.20 0.80 -15.92
C GLY A 459 -30.64 1.09 -16.37
N HIS A 460 -31.08 2.34 -16.34
CA HIS A 460 -32.45 2.75 -16.68
C HIS A 460 -32.57 2.99 -18.20
N THR A 461 -32.62 1.90 -18.98
CA THR A 461 -32.61 1.91 -20.45
C THR A 461 -33.66 2.87 -21.05
N GLU A 462 -34.89 2.85 -20.52
CA GLU A 462 -35.97 3.68 -21.09
C GLU A 462 -35.78 5.17 -20.77
N LEU A 463 -35.27 5.49 -19.58
CA LEU A 463 -34.90 6.87 -19.25
C LEU A 463 -33.75 7.35 -20.15
N CYS A 464 -32.73 6.53 -20.40
CA CYS A 464 -31.66 6.83 -21.35
C CYS A 464 -32.22 7.12 -22.75
N ARG A 465 -33.17 6.29 -23.23
CA ARG A 465 -33.81 6.48 -24.54
C ARG A 465 -34.50 7.84 -24.63
N ARG A 466 -35.23 8.25 -23.59
CA ARG A 466 -35.92 9.54 -23.52
C ARG A 466 -34.94 10.72 -23.47
N LEU A 467 -33.85 10.59 -22.71
CA LEU A 467 -32.82 11.62 -22.62
C LEU A 467 -32.08 11.82 -23.96
N LEU A 468 -31.73 10.73 -24.65
CA LEU A 468 -31.16 10.76 -26.00
C LEU A 468 -32.13 11.39 -27.01
N ALA A 469 -33.43 11.08 -26.92
CA ALA A 469 -34.46 11.71 -27.75
C ALA A 469 -34.62 13.22 -27.49
N ARG A 470 -34.26 13.70 -26.29
CA ARG A 470 -34.16 15.14 -25.96
C ARG A 470 -32.82 15.77 -26.35
N GLY A 471 -31.95 15.05 -27.05
CA GLY A 471 -30.67 15.55 -27.53
C GLY A 471 -29.54 15.49 -26.50
N ALA A 472 -29.62 14.60 -25.51
CA ALA A 472 -28.48 14.34 -24.65
C ALA A 472 -27.28 13.85 -25.48
N PRO A 473 -26.09 14.46 -25.35
CA PRO A 473 -24.90 14.02 -26.09
C PRO A 473 -24.43 12.66 -25.57
N VAL A 474 -24.35 11.68 -26.47
CA VAL A 474 -24.04 10.28 -26.11
C VAL A 474 -22.59 10.06 -25.67
N ASN A 475 -21.67 10.94 -26.09
CA ASN A 475 -20.22 10.81 -25.88
C ASN A 475 -19.64 11.82 -24.87
N ASP A 476 -20.42 12.81 -24.44
CA ASP A 476 -19.90 13.82 -23.53
C ASP A 476 -19.67 13.19 -22.15
N ALA A 477 -18.47 13.39 -21.63
CA ALA A 477 -18.05 12.87 -20.36
C ALA A 477 -18.50 13.75 -19.19
N THR A 478 -18.64 13.15 -18.02
CA THR A 478 -19.05 13.83 -16.79
C THR A 478 -18.03 13.64 -15.67
N GLY A 479 -18.07 14.56 -14.70
CA GLY A 479 -17.21 14.53 -13.53
C GLY A 479 -15.74 14.85 -13.81
N PRO A 480 -14.91 14.98 -12.76
CA PRO A 480 -13.47 15.23 -12.89
C PRO A 480 -12.74 14.07 -13.59
N ASN A 481 -13.30 12.86 -13.54
CA ASN A 481 -12.70 11.67 -14.11
C ASN A 481 -12.99 11.49 -15.61
N GLN A 482 -13.79 12.37 -16.23
CA GLN A 482 -14.17 12.28 -17.64
C GLN A 482 -14.74 10.89 -18.00
N ILE A 483 -15.77 10.46 -17.28
CA ILE A 483 -16.46 9.18 -17.56
C ILE A 483 -17.62 9.40 -18.53
N THR A 484 -17.67 8.60 -19.61
CA THR A 484 -18.75 8.67 -20.61
C THR A 484 -19.99 7.86 -20.17
N PRO A 485 -21.18 8.14 -20.73
CA PRO A 485 -22.38 7.33 -20.46
C PRO A 485 -22.18 5.84 -20.73
N LEU A 486 -21.44 5.47 -21.79
CA LEU A 486 -21.16 4.06 -22.10
C LEU A 486 -20.32 3.38 -21.02
N MET A 487 -19.32 4.08 -20.48
CA MET A 487 -18.52 3.59 -19.37
C MET A 487 -19.36 3.37 -18.11
N TYR A 488 -20.28 4.28 -17.80
CA TYR A 488 -21.21 4.08 -16.69
C TYR A 488 -22.16 2.90 -16.92
N ALA A 489 -22.74 2.79 -18.12
CA ALA A 489 -23.60 1.67 -18.48
C ALA A 489 -22.89 0.31 -18.37
N ALA A 490 -21.60 0.27 -18.73
CA ALA A 490 -20.76 -0.91 -18.63
C ALA A 490 -20.58 -1.41 -17.19
N CYS A 491 -20.74 -0.53 -16.19
CA CYS A 491 -20.73 -0.89 -14.77
C CYS A 491 -22.14 -1.20 -14.21
N SER A 492 -23.19 -0.96 -14.98
CA SER A 492 -24.57 -1.23 -14.57
C SER A 492 -24.94 -2.71 -14.72
N THR A 493 -26.08 -3.11 -14.18
CA THR A 493 -26.65 -4.44 -14.36
C THR A 493 -27.46 -4.59 -15.66
N SER A 494 -27.46 -3.58 -16.56
CA SER A 494 -28.32 -3.55 -17.75
C SER A 494 -27.51 -3.56 -19.06
N PRO A 495 -27.28 -4.75 -19.66
CA PRO A 495 -26.74 -4.86 -21.02
C PRO A 495 -27.55 -4.09 -22.07
N ASP A 496 -28.87 -3.98 -21.87
CA ASP A 496 -29.75 -3.20 -22.75
C ASP A 496 -29.38 -1.72 -22.82
N THR A 497 -28.93 -1.15 -21.69
CA THR A 497 -28.47 0.25 -21.67
C THR A 497 -27.17 0.41 -22.48
N VAL A 498 -26.25 -0.56 -22.39
CA VAL A 498 -25.03 -0.60 -23.21
C VAL A 498 -25.38 -0.69 -24.70
N ALA A 499 -26.26 -1.63 -25.08
CA ALA A 499 -26.71 -1.81 -26.45
C ALA A 499 -27.38 -0.54 -27.01
N LEU A 500 -28.22 0.12 -26.20
CA LEU A 500 -28.88 1.36 -26.59
C LEU A 500 -27.86 2.47 -26.86
N LEU A 501 -26.90 2.70 -25.96
CA LEU A 501 -25.90 3.76 -26.12
C LEU A 501 -25.02 3.53 -27.36
N LEU A 502 -24.57 2.29 -27.59
CA LEU A 502 -23.80 1.91 -28.78
C LEU A 502 -24.61 2.14 -30.07
N LYS A 503 -25.90 1.77 -30.08
CA LYS A 503 -26.80 2.03 -31.21
C LYS A 503 -26.93 3.54 -31.52
N HIS A 504 -26.79 4.38 -30.51
CA HIS A 504 -26.82 5.84 -30.64
C HIS A 504 -25.44 6.45 -30.93
N GLY A 505 -24.41 5.65 -31.20
CA GLY A 505 -23.09 6.12 -31.61
C GLY A 505 -22.15 6.41 -30.45
N ALA A 506 -22.34 5.76 -29.30
CA ALA A 506 -21.36 5.81 -28.21
C ALA A 506 -19.99 5.32 -28.68
N ASP A 507 -18.94 6.08 -28.37
CA ASP A 507 -17.55 5.73 -28.69
C ASP A 507 -17.05 4.63 -27.76
N ILE A 508 -16.84 3.44 -28.34
CA ILE A 508 -16.37 2.26 -27.62
C ILE A 508 -14.89 2.36 -27.24
N GLU A 509 -14.12 3.22 -27.89
CA GLU A 509 -12.68 3.41 -27.68
C GLU A 509 -12.34 4.57 -26.74
N ALA A 510 -13.36 5.34 -26.32
CA ALA A 510 -13.19 6.43 -25.38
C ALA A 510 -12.44 5.97 -24.11
N LYS A 511 -11.59 6.86 -23.59
CA LYS A 511 -10.80 6.67 -22.38
C LYS A 511 -11.09 7.77 -21.38
N ASN A 512 -11.20 7.40 -20.10
CA ASN A 512 -11.28 8.35 -19.00
C ASN A 512 -9.88 8.89 -18.64
N VAL A 513 -9.79 9.73 -17.60
CA VAL A 513 -8.49 10.30 -17.16
C VAL A 513 -7.45 9.26 -16.72
N TYR A 514 -7.89 8.04 -16.41
CA TYR A 514 -7.03 6.91 -16.01
C TYR A 514 -6.67 6.00 -17.19
N GLY A 515 -7.05 6.35 -18.42
CA GLY A 515 -6.83 5.52 -19.60
C GLY A 515 -7.76 4.31 -19.69
N SER A 516 -8.77 4.20 -18.81
CA SER A 516 -9.71 3.08 -18.79
C SER A 516 -10.81 3.24 -19.84
N THR A 517 -11.11 2.16 -20.57
CA THR A 517 -12.23 2.06 -21.51
C THR A 517 -13.48 1.46 -20.86
N ALA A 518 -14.61 1.44 -21.57
CA ALA A 518 -15.83 0.77 -21.12
C ALA A 518 -15.62 -0.72 -20.80
N LEU A 519 -14.81 -1.44 -21.60
CA LEU A 519 -14.46 -2.84 -21.33
C LEU A 519 -13.67 -3.00 -20.03
N PHE A 520 -12.66 -2.14 -19.82
CA PHE A 520 -11.89 -2.15 -18.57
C PHE A 520 -12.81 -1.93 -17.37
N MET A 521 -13.67 -0.91 -17.44
CA MET A 521 -14.59 -0.59 -16.36
C MET A 521 -15.62 -1.69 -16.08
N ALA A 522 -16.15 -2.36 -17.11
CA ALA A 522 -17.03 -3.52 -16.94
C ALA A 522 -16.35 -4.63 -16.13
N VAL A 523 -15.13 -5.00 -16.52
CA VAL A 523 -14.38 -6.07 -15.85
C VAL A 523 -13.99 -5.68 -14.43
N ALA A 524 -13.43 -4.47 -14.27
CA ALA A 524 -12.98 -3.94 -12.99
C ALA A 524 -14.13 -3.68 -12.00
N ASN A 525 -15.38 -3.53 -12.45
CA ASN A 525 -16.53 -3.36 -11.55
C ASN A 525 -17.42 -4.60 -11.46
N GLY A 526 -16.94 -5.75 -11.96
CA GLY A 526 -17.64 -7.02 -11.77
C GLY A 526 -18.89 -7.21 -12.63
N ALA A 527 -19.01 -6.50 -13.76
CA ALA A 527 -20.16 -6.63 -14.66
C ALA A 527 -20.37 -8.07 -15.13
N GLY A 528 -21.63 -8.44 -15.39
CA GLY A 528 -22.00 -9.78 -15.84
C GLY A 528 -21.36 -10.16 -17.19
N LEU A 529 -21.28 -11.48 -17.45
CA LEU A 529 -20.77 -12.05 -18.71
C LEU A 529 -21.41 -11.42 -19.95
N GLU A 530 -22.73 -11.18 -19.89
CA GLU A 530 -23.50 -10.62 -21.00
C GLU A 530 -23.05 -9.21 -21.39
N THR A 531 -22.79 -8.33 -20.42
CA THR A 531 -22.27 -6.98 -20.67
C THR A 531 -20.88 -7.03 -21.32
N VAL A 532 -20.01 -7.93 -20.84
CA VAL A 532 -18.65 -8.07 -21.37
C VAL A 532 -18.69 -8.64 -22.79
N ASP A 533 -19.47 -9.70 -23.04
CA ASP A 533 -19.64 -10.30 -24.37
C ASP A 533 -20.21 -9.28 -25.37
N LEU A 534 -21.21 -8.48 -24.96
CA LEU A 534 -21.79 -7.43 -25.78
C LEU A 534 -20.76 -6.36 -26.18
N LEU A 535 -19.95 -5.86 -25.24
CA LEU A 535 -18.88 -4.90 -25.52
C LEU A 535 -17.85 -5.48 -26.50
N LEU A 536 -17.43 -6.73 -26.29
CA LEU A 536 -16.48 -7.41 -27.18
C LEU A 536 -17.02 -7.52 -28.62
N ARG A 537 -18.24 -8.04 -28.77
CA ARG A 537 -18.92 -8.17 -30.07
C ARG A 537 -19.17 -6.83 -30.76
N SER A 538 -19.24 -5.74 -29.99
CA SER A 538 -19.43 -4.38 -30.48
C SER A 538 -18.13 -3.66 -30.86
N GLY A 539 -16.98 -4.34 -30.75
CA GLY A 539 -15.69 -3.82 -31.22
C GLY A 539 -14.62 -3.64 -30.14
N ALA A 540 -14.92 -3.90 -28.85
CA ALA A 540 -13.97 -3.69 -27.76
C ALA A 540 -12.82 -4.72 -27.74
N GLY A 541 -12.80 -5.71 -28.64
CA GLY A 541 -11.80 -6.78 -28.63
C GLY A 541 -10.34 -6.32 -28.78
N ALA A 542 -10.08 -5.15 -29.37
CA ALA A 542 -8.72 -4.59 -29.43
C ALA A 542 -8.21 -4.08 -28.05
N GLN A 543 -9.11 -3.92 -27.08
CA GLN A 543 -8.83 -3.30 -25.79
C GLN A 543 -8.51 -4.31 -24.69
N ILE A 544 -8.61 -5.62 -24.97
CA ILE A 544 -8.45 -6.70 -23.98
C ILE A 544 -7.06 -6.65 -23.30
N GLU A 545 -6.03 -6.24 -24.04
CA GLU A 545 -4.65 -6.05 -23.53
C GLU A 545 -4.22 -4.59 -23.47
N THR A 546 -5.13 -3.64 -23.71
CA THR A 546 -4.75 -2.24 -23.61
C THR A 546 -4.60 -1.89 -22.14
N PRO A 547 -3.40 -1.50 -21.68
CA PRO A 547 -3.22 -1.08 -20.30
C PRO A 547 -3.86 0.29 -20.09
N ASN A 548 -4.39 0.49 -18.88
CA ASN A 548 -4.69 1.83 -18.38
C ASN A 548 -3.39 2.55 -17.96
N GLU A 549 -3.49 3.79 -17.45
CA GLU A 549 -2.33 4.58 -17.01
C GLU A 549 -1.54 3.95 -15.84
N PHE A 550 -2.13 2.95 -15.17
CA PHE A 550 -1.50 2.19 -14.10
C PHE A 550 -0.90 0.85 -14.56
N GLY A 551 -0.92 0.54 -15.85
CA GLY A 551 -0.38 -0.70 -16.40
C GLY A 551 -1.28 -1.94 -16.22
N TYR A 552 -2.55 -1.75 -15.84
CA TYR A 552 -3.52 -2.85 -15.72
C TYR A 552 -4.29 -3.04 -17.02
N THR A 553 -4.39 -4.29 -17.48
CA THR A 553 -5.24 -4.68 -18.62
C THR A 553 -6.55 -5.31 -18.11
N PRO A 554 -7.64 -5.28 -18.90
CA PRO A 554 -8.88 -5.97 -18.54
C PRO A 554 -8.67 -7.44 -18.16
N VAL A 555 -7.87 -8.19 -18.92
CA VAL A 555 -7.62 -9.61 -18.63
C VAL A 555 -6.85 -9.82 -17.32
N ARG A 556 -5.87 -8.95 -17.00
CA ARG A 556 -5.13 -9.01 -15.74
C ARG A 556 -6.07 -8.79 -14.56
N VAL A 557 -6.92 -7.76 -14.62
CA VAL A 557 -7.90 -7.46 -13.56
C VAL A 557 -8.90 -8.60 -13.39
N ALA A 558 -9.37 -9.21 -14.48
CA ALA A 558 -10.26 -10.38 -14.40
C ALA A 558 -9.61 -11.56 -13.65
N HIS A 559 -8.32 -11.81 -13.91
CA HIS A 559 -7.56 -12.87 -13.25
C HIS A 559 -7.29 -12.59 -11.78
N GLU A 560 -6.81 -11.38 -11.45
CA GLU A 560 -6.56 -10.96 -10.06
C GLU A 560 -7.84 -11.02 -9.20
N ARG A 561 -9.01 -10.81 -9.81
CA ARG A 561 -10.31 -10.91 -9.14
C ARG A 561 -10.94 -12.31 -9.18
N GLY A 562 -10.24 -13.32 -9.71
CA GLY A 562 -10.71 -14.70 -9.77
C GLY A 562 -11.95 -14.90 -10.66
N ARG A 563 -12.19 -14.03 -11.65
CA ARG A 563 -13.35 -14.10 -12.55
C ARG A 563 -13.09 -15.00 -13.75
N GLU A 564 -12.92 -16.30 -13.49
CA GLU A 564 -12.49 -17.30 -14.47
C GLU A 564 -13.34 -17.33 -15.76
N GLU A 565 -14.66 -17.17 -15.66
CA GLU A 565 -15.53 -17.16 -16.84
C GLU A 565 -15.27 -15.93 -17.74
N ILE A 566 -14.99 -14.77 -17.16
CA ILE A 566 -14.59 -13.56 -17.91
C ILE A 566 -13.20 -13.75 -18.51
N VAL A 567 -12.26 -14.34 -17.77
CA VAL A 567 -10.92 -14.64 -18.30
C VAL A 567 -11.01 -15.54 -19.53
N ARG A 568 -11.83 -16.59 -19.47
CA ARG A 568 -12.08 -17.47 -20.62
C ARG A 568 -12.68 -16.72 -21.79
N LEU A 569 -13.74 -15.94 -21.57
CA LEU A 569 -14.40 -15.15 -22.62
C LEU A 569 -13.43 -14.19 -23.31
N LEU A 570 -12.63 -13.45 -22.53
CA LEU A 570 -11.63 -12.51 -23.07
C LEU A 570 -10.57 -13.24 -23.92
N ARG A 571 -10.03 -14.35 -23.42
CA ARG A 571 -9.02 -15.15 -24.15
C ARG A 571 -9.57 -15.81 -25.41
N GLU A 572 -10.81 -16.31 -25.35
CA GLU A 572 -11.48 -16.87 -26.52
C GLU A 572 -11.62 -15.82 -27.62
N PHE A 573 -12.07 -14.61 -27.27
CA PHE A 573 -12.22 -13.50 -28.21
C PHE A 573 -10.89 -13.03 -28.82
N GLN A 574 -9.79 -13.07 -28.05
CA GLN A 574 -8.45 -12.80 -28.57
C GLN A 574 -8.00 -13.85 -29.58
N ARG A 575 -8.22 -15.14 -29.27
CA ARG A 575 -7.82 -16.25 -30.14
C ARG A 575 -8.51 -16.18 -31.49
N THR A 576 -9.82 -15.95 -31.52
CA THR A 576 -10.56 -15.79 -32.79
C THR A 576 -10.06 -14.62 -33.62
N LYS A 577 -9.63 -13.51 -33.01
CA LYS A 577 -9.05 -12.36 -33.74
C LYS A 577 -7.68 -12.66 -34.37
N LEU A 578 -6.87 -13.50 -33.71
CA LEU A 578 -5.58 -13.94 -34.24
C LEU A 578 -5.74 -14.92 -35.41
N ASP A 579 -6.75 -15.78 -35.35
CA ASP A 579 -7.08 -16.74 -36.41
C ASP A 579 -7.71 -16.07 -37.65
N GLU A 580 -8.32 -14.89 -37.50
CA GLU A 580 -8.94 -14.10 -38.58
C GLU A 580 -8.00 -13.07 -39.25
N SER A 581 -6.75 -12.93 -38.80
CA SER A 581 -5.76 -12.05 -39.46
C SER A 581 -5.08 -12.77 -40.64
N PRO A 582 -5.23 -12.31 -41.89
CA PRO A 582 -4.55 -12.93 -43.03
C PRO A 582 -3.03 -12.73 -42.95
N ALA A 583 -2.29 -13.81 -43.20
CA ALA A 583 -0.82 -13.86 -43.24
C ALA A 583 -0.19 -12.94 -44.30
#